data_AF-A0A2A2CZ83-F1
#
_entry.id   AF-A0A2A2CZ83-F1
#
_cell.length_a   1.000
_cell.length_b   1.000
_cell.length_c   1.000
_cell.angle_alpha   90.00
_cell.angle_beta   90.00
_cell.angle_gamma   90.00
#
_symmetry.space_group_name_H-M   'P 1'
#
loop_
_entity.id
_entity.type
_entity.pdbx_description
1 polymer ?
#
loop_
_entity_poly.entity_id
_entity_poly.type
_entity_poly.pdbx_seq_one_letter_code
_entity_poly.pdbx_strand_id
1 'polypeptide(L)'
;MAFIDEMKAAGHAVESILIALNTAGLKIAARTLRAWCAPAAGTNGPAARTVSDALVEDAVRSLAFTTNAAGQRVLAPEGLYGRRKILALIRRTLLPEAGFGAVDRAMRSLGL
;
A
#
# COMPACT_ATOMS: atom_id res chain seq x y z
N MET A 1 11.84 4.92 -10.85
CA MET A 1 12.80 5.13 -9.75
C MET A 1 14.05 4.25 -9.87
N ALA A 2 13.96 3.02 -10.41
CA ALA A 2 15.08 2.09 -10.61
C ALA A 2 16.41 2.74 -11.07
N PHE A 3 16.43 3.48 -12.18
CA PHE A 3 17.66 4.16 -12.65
C PHE A 3 18.26 5.16 -11.63
N ILE A 4 17.42 6.01 -11.02
CA ILE A 4 17.88 6.99 -10.02
C ILE A 4 18.40 6.28 -8.77
N ASP A 5 17.73 5.19 -8.37
CA ASP A 5 18.14 4.38 -7.22
C ASP A 5 19.44 3.63 -7.49
N GLU A 6 19.63 3.09 -8.70
CA GLU A 6 20.88 2.48 -9.17
C GLU A 6 22.04 3.49 -9.16
N MET A 7 21.82 4.69 -9.71
CA MET A 7 22.87 5.73 -9.74
C MET A 7 23.22 6.23 -8.33
N LYS A 8 22.23 6.33 -7.43
CA LYS A 8 22.47 6.63 -6.01
C LYS A 8 23.21 5.49 -5.30
N ALA A 9 22.88 4.23 -5.59
CA ALA A 9 23.56 3.06 -5.02
C ALA A 9 25.02 2.97 -5.51
N ALA A 10 25.29 3.40 -6.74
CA ALA A 10 26.63 3.57 -7.28
C ALA A 10 27.39 4.79 -6.71
N GLY A 11 26.76 5.59 -5.84
CA GLY A 11 27.38 6.73 -5.16
C GLY A 11 27.38 8.04 -5.93
N HIS A 12 26.61 8.16 -7.02
CA HIS A 12 26.52 9.40 -7.78
C HIS A 12 25.73 10.48 -7.03
N ALA A 13 26.28 11.70 -7.02
CA ALA A 13 25.60 12.87 -6.48
C ALA A 13 24.34 13.21 -7.29
N VAL A 14 23.34 13.80 -6.62
CA VAL A 14 22.05 14.18 -7.22
C VAL A 14 22.25 15.13 -8.41
N GLU A 15 23.20 16.05 -8.31
CA GLU A 15 23.56 17.01 -9.35
C GLU A 15 24.08 16.30 -10.62
N SER A 16 24.89 15.23 -10.47
CA SER A 16 25.37 14.43 -11.61
C SER A 16 24.23 13.70 -12.32
N ILE A 17 23.28 13.17 -11.55
CA ILE A 17 22.09 12.50 -12.09
C ILE A 17 21.21 13.50 -12.86
N LEU A 18 21.03 14.70 -12.32
CA LEU A 18 20.24 15.76 -12.98
C LEU A 18 20.88 16.24 -14.28
N ILE A 19 22.21 16.32 -14.35
CA ILE A 19 22.92 16.62 -15.60
C ILE A 19 22.61 15.55 -16.65
N ALA A 20 22.76 14.27 -16.30
CA ALA A 20 22.48 13.16 -17.21
C ALA A 20 21.01 13.15 -17.69
N LEU A 21 20.05 13.38 -16.78
CA LEU A 21 18.63 13.48 -17.11
C LEU A 21 18.34 14.65 -18.05
N ASN A 22 18.97 15.81 -17.84
CA ASN A 22 18.80 16.98 -18.69
C ASN A 22 19.37 16.73 -20.10
N THR A 23 20.52 16.07 -20.22
CA THR A 23 21.09 15.66 -21.51
C THR A 23 20.15 14.73 -22.28
N ALA A 24 19.40 13.86 -21.58
CA ALA A 24 18.36 13.01 -22.16
C ALA A 24 17.04 13.75 -22.48
N GLY A 25 16.98 15.08 -22.27
CA GLY A 25 15.81 15.91 -22.52
C GLY A 25 14.82 16.01 -21.34
N LEU A 26 15.11 15.39 -20.20
CA LEU A 26 14.27 15.42 -19.00
C LEU A 26 14.67 16.58 -18.07
N LYS A 27 13.97 17.72 -18.21
CA LYS A 27 14.19 18.91 -17.39
C LYS A 27 13.47 18.79 -16.03
N ILE A 28 14.18 18.31 -15.02
CA ILE A 28 13.65 18.13 -13.65
C ILE A 28 14.43 19.05 -12.70
N ALA A 29 13.73 19.77 -11.82
CA ALA A 29 14.37 20.54 -10.77
C ALA A 29 14.83 19.64 -9.61
N ALA A 30 15.98 19.96 -8.99
CA ALA A 30 16.53 19.17 -7.88
C ALA A 30 15.54 18.97 -6.72
N ARG A 31 14.77 20.00 -6.36
CA ARG A 31 13.73 19.92 -5.32
C ARG A 31 12.64 18.91 -5.65
N THR A 32 12.27 18.79 -6.93
CA THR A 32 11.22 17.88 -7.40
C THR A 32 11.69 16.45 -7.33
N LEU A 33 12.91 16.19 -7.80
CA LEU A 33 13.54 14.87 -7.69
C LEU A 33 13.69 14.45 -6.21
N ARG A 34 14.16 15.35 -5.35
CA ARG A 34 14.29 15.11 -3.90
C ARG A 34 12.94 14.83 -3.24
N ALA A 35 11.88 15.55 -3.63
CA ALA A 35 10.54 15.29 -3.12
C ALA A 35 10.03 13.90 -3.53
N TRP A 36 10.26 13.48 -4.78
CA TRP A 36 9.84 12.15 -5.24
C TRP A 36 10.67 11.01 -4.65
N CYS A 37 11.96 11.24 -4.41
CA CYS A 37 12.86 10.28 -3.76
C CYS A 37 12.84 10.37 -2.23
N ALA A 38 12.09 11.30 -1.65
CA ALA A 38 11.98 11.43 -0.21
C ALA A 38 11.35 10.13 0.34
N PRO A 39 11.89 9.57 1.44
CA PRO A 39 11.34 8.35 2.00
C PRO A 39 9.87 8.58 2.38
N ALA A 40 9.03 7.60 2.05
CA ALA A 40 7.61 7.59 2.40
C ALA A 40 7.36 7.62 3.92
N ALA A 41 8.41 7.46 4.74
CA ALA A 41 8.35 7.57 6.19
C ALA A 41 8.25 9.03 6.70
N GLY A 42 8.41 10.04 5.83
CA GLY A 42 8.34 11.47 6.19
C GLY A 42 7.04 12.17 5.76
N THR A 43 7.13 13.46 5.40
CA THR A 43 6.00 14.32 4.99
C THR A 43 5.28 13.85 3.72
N ASN A 44 5.85 12.91 2.98
CA ASN A 44 5.29 12.36 1.74
C ASN A 44 4.65 10.98 1.95
N GLY A 45 4.54 10.54 3.21
CA GLY A 45 3.86 9.30 3.55
C GLY A 45 2.34 9.39 3.40
N PRO A 46 1.67 8.25 3.16
CA PRO A 46 0.22 8.19 3.24
C PRO A 46 -0.25 8.57 4.66
N ALA A 47 -1.42 9.21 4.74
CA ALA A 47 -2.02 9.54 6.04
C ALA A 47 -2.16 8.27 6.91
N ALA A 48 -2.00 8.42 8.23
CA ALA A 48 -2.09 7.29 9.17
C ALA A 48 -3.38 6.47 8.99
N ARG A 49 -4.50 7.13 8.69
CA ARG A 49 -5.78 6.49 8.38
C ARG A 49 -5.73 5.62 7.12
N THR A 50 -5.01 6.06 6.08
CA THR A 50 -4.84 5.29 4.85
C THR A 50 -4.04 4.02 5.11
N VAL A 51 -3.00 4.12 5.95
CA VAL A 51 -2.23 2.96 6.39
C VAL A 51 -3.10 2.00 7.19
N SER A 52 -3.86 2.50 8.17
CA SER A 52 -4.75 1.65 8.96
C SER A 52 -5.86 1.00 8.12
N ASP A 53 -6.44 1.73 7.18
CA ASP A 53 -7.46 1.19 6.27
C ASP A 53 -6.87 0.09 5.38
N ALA A 54 -5.64 0.26 4.88
CA ALA A 54 -4.95 -0.77 4.10
C ALA A 54 -4.70 -2.05 4.90
N LEU A 55 -4.29 -1.93 6.18
CA LEU A 55 -4.12 -3.08 7.06
C LEU A 55 -5.44 -3.82 7.32
N VAL A 56 -6.54 -3.07 7.51
CA VAL A 56 -7.87 -3.67 7.67
C VAL A 56 -8.33 -4.33 6.38
N GLU A 57 -8.11 -3.71 5.22
CA GLU A 57 -8.46 -4.31 3.94
C GLU A 57 -7.71 -5.62 3.69
N ASP A 58 -6.41 -5.66 3.99
CA ASP A 58 -5.61 -6.88 3.86
C ASP A 58 -6.09 -8.00 4.81
N ALA A 59 -6.44 -7.64 6.06
CA ALA A 59 -7.04 -8.56 7.02
C ALA A 59 -8.41 -9.09 6.54
N VAL A 60 -9.28 -8.25 5.98
CA VAL A 60 -10.56 -8.70 5.41
C VAL A 60 -10.31 -9.61 4.20
N ARG A 61 -9.38 -9.25 3.33
CA ARG A 61 -9.07 -10.01 2.11
C ARG A 61 -8.55 -11.40 2.43
N SER A 62 -7.62 -11.51 3.38
CA SER A 62 -7.04 -12.79 3.81
C SER A 62 -8.07 -13.72 4.47
N LEU A 63 -9.08 -13.17 5.14
CA LEU A 63 -10.19 -13.95 5.70
C LEU A 63 -11.22 -14.32 4.65
N ALA A 64 -11.61 -13.38 3.79
CA ALA A 64 -12.73 -13.54 2.87
C ALA A 64 -12.39 -14.41 1.64
N PHE A 65 -11.11 -14.53 1.28
CA PHE A 65 -10.69 -15.28 0.10
C PHE A 65 -9.65 -16.35 0.46
N THR A 66 -9.83 -17.55 -0.09
CA THR A 66 -8.85 -18.63 -0.07
C THR A 66 -8.39 -18.95 -1.49
N THR A 67 -7.38 -19.81 -1.60
CA THR A 67 -6.90 -20.30 -2.90
C THR A 67 -7.38 -21.75 -3.08
N ASN A 68 -7.99 -22.05 -4.22
CA ASN A 68 -8.37 -23.42 -4.55
C ASN A 68 -7.16 -24.25 -5.02
N ALA A 69 -7.37 -25.56 -5.23
CA ALA A 69 -6.31 -26.45 -5.71
C ALA A 69 -5.75 -26.06 -7.10
N ALA A 70 -6.49 -25.26 -7.88
CA ALA A 70 -6.08 -24.73 -9.17
C ALA A 70 -5.39 -23.35 -9.08
N GLY A 71 -5.09 -22.84 -7.87
CA GLY A 71 -4.43 -21.55 -7.68
C GLY A 71 -5.34 -20.32 -7.85
N GLN A 72 -6.64 -20.51 -8.04
CA GLN A 72 -7.60 -19.42 -8.20
C GLN A 72 -8.12 -18.95 -6.85
N ARG A 73 -8.35 -17.65 -6.73
CA ARG A 73 -8.98 -17.07 -5.54
C ARG A 73 -10.47 -17.39 -5.53
N VAL A 74 -10.94 -17.98 -4.44
CA VAL A 74 -12.34 -18.35 -4.22
C VAL A 74 -12.78 -17.78 -2.87
N LEU A 75 -14.06 -17.47 -2.76
CA LEU A 75 -14.63 -16.95 -1.53
C LEU A 75 -14.57 -18.01 -0.41
N ALA A 76 -14.00 -17.63 0.72
CA ALA A 76 -14.06 -18.40 1.96
C ALA A 76 -15.48 -18.33 2.57
N PRO A 77 -15.85 -19.22 3.49
CA PRO A 77 -17.09 -19.09 4.26
C PRO A 77 -17.20 -17.74 4.99
N GLU A 78 -16.08 -17.20 5.45
CA GLU A 78 -15.97 -15.88 6.08
C GLU A 78 -16.31 -14.75 5.10
N GLY A 79 -16.13 -14.93 3.80
CA GLY A 79 -16.51 -13.94 2.80
C GLY A 79 -18.03 -13.72 2.70
N LEU A 80 -18.84 -14.66 3.21
CA LEU A 80 -20.29 -14.50 3.35
C LEU A 80 -20.69 -13.76 4.63
N TYR A 81 -19.74 -13.47 5.52
CA TYR A 81 -20.04 -12.77 6.75
C TYR A 81 -20.32 -11.30 6.48
N GLY A 82 -21.44 -10.81 7.01
CA GLY A 82 -21.71 -9.38 7.02
C GLY A 82 -20.73 -8.60 7.90
N ARG A 83 -20.71 -7.28 7.70
CA ARG A 83 -19.85 -6.28 8.36
C ARG A 83 -19.64 -6.50 9.86
N ARG A 84 -20.72 -6.75 10.61
CA ARG A 84 -20.66 -6.94 12.07
C ARG A 84 -19.89 -8.19 12.47
N LYS A 85 -20.06 -9.29 11.70
CA LYS A 85 -19.42 -10.57 12.00
C LYS A 85 -17.96 -10.57 11.57
N ILE A 86 -17.62 -9.96 10.44
CA ILE A 86 -16.22 -9.68 10.05
C ILE A 86 -15.52 -8.83 11.11
N LEU A 87 -16.14 -7.74 11.58
CA LEU A 87 -15.53 -6.89 12.60
C LEU A 87 -15.21 -7.68 13.89
N ALA A 88 -16.16 -8.49 14.37
CA ALA A 88 -15.95 -9.31 15.56
C ALA A 88 -14.82 -10.33 15.36
N LEU A 89 -14.76 -10.95 14.17
CA LEU A 89 -13.70 -11.91 13.83
C LEU A 89 -12.32 -11.23 13.79
N ILE A 90 -12.20 -10.10 13.10
CA ILE A 90 -10.96 -9.35 12.96
C ILE A 90 -10.44 -8.87 14.32
N ARG A 91 -11.32 -8.32 15.17
CA ARG A 91 -10.93 -7.87 16.50
C ARG A 91 -10.40 -8.99 17.39
N ARG A 92 -10.93 -10.20 17.22
CA ARG A 92 -10.50 -11.37 17.99
C ARG A 92 -9.19 -11.99 17.50
N THR A 93 -8.84 -11.80 16.23
CA THR A 93 -7.79 -12.62 15.57
C THR A 93 -6.59 -11.82 15.08
N LEU A 94 -6.82 -10.65 14.47
CA LEU A 94 -5.79 -9.94 13.71
C LEU A 94 -5.58 -8.50 14.20
N LEU A 95 -6.67 -7.74 14.37
CA LEU A 95 -6.62 -6.30 14.63
C LEU A 95 -7.66 -5.91 15.69
N PRO A 96 -7.30 -5.96 16.99
CA PRO A 96 -8.18 -5.58 18.10
C PRO A 96 -8.76 -4.16 17.97
N GLU A 97 -7.96 -3.24 17.43
CA GLU A 97 -8.31 -1.83 17.25
C GLU A 97 -9.08 -1.53 15.96
N ALA A 98 -9.49 -2.56 15.20
CA ALA A 98 -10.22 -2.35 13.96
C ALA A 98 -11.54 -1.58 14.21
N GLY A 99 -11.73 -0.50 13.45
CA GLY A 99 -12.95 0.31 13.48
C GLY A 99 -14.03 -0.23 12.54
N PHE A 100 -15.29 -0.09 12.93
CA PHE A 100 -16.43 -0.51 12.09
C PHE A 100 -16.40 0.15 10.71
N GLY A 101 -16.10 1.46 10.64
CA GLY A 101 -16.04 2.18 9.37
C GLY A 101 -14.89 1.73 8.46
N ALA A 102 -13.76 1.27 9.02
CA ALA A 102 -12.65 0.73 8.23
C ALA A 102 -13.04 -0.62 7.60
N VAL A 103 -13.71 -1.49 8.38
CA VAL A 103 -14.25 -2.76 7.89
C VAL A 103 -15.32 -2.55 6.81
N ASP A 104 -16.23 -1.57 6.97
CA ASP A 104 -17.22 -1.25 5.93
C ASP A 104 -16.57 -0.84 4.60
N ARG A 105 -15.55 0.04 4.66
CA ARG A 105 -14.81 0.46 3.46
C ARG A 105 -14.07 -0.71 2.82
N ALA A 106 -13.38 -1.52 3.61
CA ALA A 106 -12.67 -2.69 3.14
C ALA A 106 -13.60 -3.68 2.44
N MET A 107 -14.74 -4.04 3.05
CA MET A 107 -15.70 -4.94 2.43
C MET A 107 -16.28 -4.37 1.13
N ARG A 108 -16.64 -3.08 1.10
CA ARG A 108 -17.12 -2.41 -0.13
C ARG A 108 -16.06 -2.40 -1.23
N SER A 109 -14.78 -2.15 -0.87
CA SER A 109 -13.64 -2.18 -1.79
C SER A 109 -13.44 -3.57 -2.42
N LEU A 110 -13.67 -4.63 -1.63
CA LEU A 110 -13.51 -6.03 -2.03
C LEU A 110 -14.76 -6.65 -2.70
N GLY A 111 -15.86 -5.90 -2.82
CA GLY A 111 -17.10 -6.38 -3.43
C GLY A 111 -17.93 -7.32 -2.53
N LEU A 112 -17.83 -7.17 -1.21
CA LEU A 112 -18.53 -7.96 -0.17
C LEU A 112 -19.71 -7.21 0.48
#